data_AF-A0A6N8NQX8-F1
#
_entry.id   AF-A0A6N8NQX8-F1
#
_cell.length_a   1.000
_cell.length_b   1.000
_cell.length_c   1.000
_cell.angle_alpha   90.00
_cell.angle_beta   90.00
_cell.angle_gamma   90.00
#
_symmetry.space_group_name_H-M   'P 1'
#
loop_
_entity.id
_entity.type
_entity.pdbx_description
1 polymer ?
#
loop_
_entity_poly.entity_id
_entity_poly.type
_entity_poly.pdbx_seq_one_letter_code
_entity_poly.pdbx_strand_id
1 'polypeptide(L)'
;MATLTTTQTSPSLLGGVVIIGGTIIGAGMFSLPVVMSGAWFFWSMAALIFTWFCMLHSGLMILEANLNYRIGSSFDTITKDLLGKGWNVVNGISIAFVLYILTYAYISASGSILHHTFAEMSLNVPARAAGFGFALLVAFVVWLSTKAVSRMTAIVLGAKVITFFLT
;
A
#
# COMPACT_ATOMS: atom_id res chain seq x y z
N MET A 1 24.92 30.01 24.66
CA MET A 1 24.23 29.60 23.42
C MET A 1 24.90 28.33 22.91
N ALA A 2 24.30 27.17 23.15
CA ALA A 2 24.83 25.89 22.66
C ALA A 2 24.13 25.55 21.34
N THR A 3 24.88 25.63 20.25
CA THR A 3 24.43 25.29 18.90
C THR A 3 24.29 23.77 18.82
N LEU A 4 23.07 23.25 18.95
CA LEU A 4 22.77 21.85 18.71
C LEU A 4 22.74 21.60 17.19
N THR A 5 23.86 21.12 16.66
CA THR A 5 23.93 20.49 15.33
C THR A 5 23.21 19.14 15.38
N THR A 6 21.88 19.15 15.35
CA THR A 6 21.12 17.98 14.94
C THR A 6 21.45 17.71 13.48
N THR A 7 22.27 16.69 13.22
CA THR A 7 22.41 16.06 11.91
C THR A 7 21.04 15.50 11.52
N GLN A 8 20.21 16.36 10.93
CA GLN A 8 18.94 15.97 10.31
C GLN A 8 19.33 15.12 9.09
N THR A 9 19.39 13.81 9.26
CA THR A 9 19.31 12.90 8.12
C THR A 9 17.96 13.17 7.47
N SER A 10 17.95 14.00 6.43
CA SER A 10 16.79 14.25 5.60
C SER A 10 16.23 12.88 5.19
N PRO A 11 14.96 12.56 5.50
CA PRO A 11 14.35 11.34 5.01
C PRO A 11 14.52 11.34 3.48
N SER A 12 15.22 10.35 2.94
CA SER A 12 15.54 10.37 1.51
C SER A 12 14.24 10.36 0.71
N LEU A 13 14.06 11.35 -0.17
CA LEU A 13 12.91 11.44 -1.08
C LEU A 13 12.75 10.13 -1.85
N LEU A 14 13.88 9.52 -2.26
CA LEU A 14 13.92 8.21 -2.90
C LEU A 14 13.31 7.10 -2.02
N GLY A 15 13.63 7.07 -0.72
CA GLY A 15 13.04 6.12 0.21
C GLY A 15 11.52 6.31 0.35
N GLY A 16 11.05 7.55 0.42
CA GLY A 16 9.62 7.87 0.43
C GLY A 16 8.92 7.42 -0.86
N VAL A 17 9.49 7.74 -2.02
CA VAL A 17 8.97 7.35 -3.34
C VAL A 17 8.92 5.83 -3.49
N VAL A 18 9.95 5.11 -3.03
CA VAL A 18 10.01 3.64 -3.10
C VAL A 18 8.93 3.00 -2.23
N ILE A 19 8.69 3.52 -1.02
CA ILE A 19 7.64 3.00 -0.14
C ILE A 19 6.26 3.25 -0.75
N ILE A 20 6.00 4.49 -1.17
CA ILE A 20 4.70 4.86 -1.77
C ILE A 20 4.48 4.06 -3.06
N GLY A 21 5.45 4.07 -3.98
CA GLY A 21 5.40 3.30 -5.23
C GLY A 21 5.23 1.80 -4.99
N GLY A 22 5.92 1.24 -4.00
CA GLY A 22 5.81 -0.17 -3.61
C GLY A 22 4.44 -0.55 -3.08
N THR A 23 3.76 0.35 -2.36
CA THR A 23 2.38 0.11 -1.89
C THR A 23 1.33 0.26 -3.00
N ILE A 24 1.55 1.15 -3.97
CA ILE A 24 0.64 1.37 -5.10
C ILE A 24 0.75 0.22 -6.11
N ILE A 25 1.97 -0.25 -6.39
CA ILE A 25 2.24 -1.41 -7.26
C ILE A 25 1.95 -2.68 -6.44
N GLY A 26 0.66 -2.94 -6.17
CA GLY A 26 0.17 -4.07 -5.38
C GLY A 26 0.00 -5.37 -6.16
N ALA A 27 -0.58 -6.39 -5.53
CA ALA A 27 -0.92 -7.66 -6.19
C ALA A 27 -2.06 -7.52 -7.22
N GLY A 28 -2.96 -6.54 -7.03
CA GLY A 28 -4.09 -6.30 -7.93
C GLY A 28 -3.70 -5.77 -9.31
N MET A 29 -2.48 -5.26 -9.50
CA MET A 29 -2.06 -4.69 -10.78
C MET A 29 -2.00 -5.74 -11.91
N PHE A 30 -1.66 -6.99 -11.59
CA PHE A 30 -1.65 -8.09 -12.57
C PHE A 30 -3.06 -8.55 -12.98
N SER A 31 -4.05 -8.34 -12.12
CA SER A 31 -5.45 -8.69 -12.43
C SER A 31 -6.16 -7.63 -13.27
N LEU A 32 -5.66 -6.39 -13.34
CA LEU A 32 -6.31 -5.29 -14.08
C LEU A 32 -6.49 -5.59 -15.58
N PRO A 33 -5.49 -6.09 -16.33
CA PRO A 33 -5.68 -6.44 -17.74
C PRO A 33 -6.70 -7.56 -17.94
N VAL A 34 -6.74 -8.53 -17.01
CA VAL A 34 -7.67 -9.68 -17.09
C VAL A 34 -9.11 -9.23 -16.88
N VAL A 35 -9.39 -8.38 -15.88
CA VAL A 35 -10.75 -7.87 -15.65
C VAL A 35 -11.18 -6.85 -16.72
N MET A 36 -10.25 -6.12 -17.31
CA MET A 36 -10.51 -5.18 -18.39
C MET A 36 -10.61 -5.83 -19.77
N SER A 37 -10.25 -7.11 -19.91
CA SER A 37 -10.37 -7.86 -21.18
C SER A 37 -11.82 -7.98 -21.68
N GLY A 38 -12.79 -7.90 -20.76
CA GLY A 38 -14.22 -7.87 -21.10
C GLY A 38 -14.73 -6.50 -21.55
N ALA A 39 -13.99 -5.43 -21.28
CA ALA A 39 -14.31 -4.08 -21.74
C ALA A 39 -13.53 -3.75 -23.02
N TRP A 40 -14.19 -3.13 -24.00
CA TRP A 40 -13.52 -2.67 -25.22
C TRP A 40 -12.30 -1.79 -24.89
N PHE A 41 -11.21 -1.96 -25.63
CA PHE A 41 -9.92 -1.28 -25.38
C PHE A 41 -10.05 0.23 -25.12
N PHE A 42 -10.92 0.91 -25.88
CA PHE A 42 -11.19 2.34 -25.71
C PHE A 42 -11.81 2.69 -24.36
N TRP A 43 -12.79 1.91 -23.89
CA TRP A 43 -13.43 2.11 -22.58
C TRP A 43 -12.45 1.86 -21.45
N SER A 44 -11.62 0.83 -21.60
CA SER A 44 -10.56 0.51 -20.66
C SER A 44 -9.52 1.64 -20.56
N MET A 45 -9.06 2.16 -21.70
CA MET A 45 -8.13 3.29 -21.73
C MET A 45 -8.73 4.55 -21.11
N ALA A 46 -10.00 4.85 -21.41
CA ALA A 46 -10.70 6.01 -20.85
C ALA A 46 -10.82 5.90 -19.32
N ALA A 47 -11.20 4.73 -18.79
CA ALA A 47 -11.29 4.50 -17.35
C ALA A 47 -9.93 4.63 -16.65
N LEU A 48 -8.85 4.16 -17.30
CA LEU A 48 -7.49 4.27 -16.78
C LEU A 48 -7.03 5.73 -16.69
N ILE A 49 -7.21 6.51 -17.77
CA ILE A 49 -6.86 7.94 -17.81
C ILE A 49 -7.69 8.72 -16.78
N PHE A 50 -8.99 8.44 -16.68
CA PHE A 50 -9.87 9.10 -15.72
C PHE A 50 -9.45 8.81 -14.28
N THR A 51 -9.22 7.55 -13.94
CA THR A 51 -8.81 7.15 -12.58
C THR A 51 -7.44 7.72 -12.23
N TRP A 52 -6.50 7.70 -13.17
CA TRP A 52 -5.17 8.32 -13.01
C TRP A 52 -5.28 9.81 -12.73
N PHE A 53 -6.09 10.53 -13.51
CA PHE A 53 -6.32 11.97 -13.31
C PHE A 53 -6.92 12.26 -11.93
N CYS A 54 -7.95 11.52 -11.53
CA CYS A 54 -8.58 11.68 -10.22
C CYS A 54 -7.61 11.39 -9.06
N MET A 55 -6.79 10.33 -9.16
CA MET A 55 -5.78 10.00 -8.15
C MET A 55 -4.69 11.06 -8.07
N LEU A 56 -4.20 11.54 -9.21
CA LEU A 56 -3.17 12.59 -9.28
C LEU A 56 -3.68 13.88 -8.62
N HIS A 57 -4.87 14.34 -9.00
CA HIS A 57 -5.45 15.57 -8.46
C HIS A 57 -5.70 15.46 -6.95
N SER A 58 -6.23 14.33 -6.48
CA SER A 58 -6.44 14.07 -5.05
C SER A 58 -5.11 14.06 -4.27
N GLY A 59 -4.07 13.45 -4.84
CA GLY A 59 -2.74 13.41 -4.25
C GLY A 59 -2.11 14.80 -4.13
N LEU A 60 -2.28 15.66 -5.14
CA LEU A 60 -1.81 17.05 -5.11
C LEU A 60 -2.51 17.88 -4.03
N MET A 61 -3.83 17.74 -3.89
CA MET A 61 -4.58 18.43 -2.82
C MET A 61 -4.15 17.99 -1.42
N ILE A 62 -3.91 16.69 -1.23
CA ILE A 62 -3.38 16.16 0.04
C ILE A 62 -1.96 16.66 0.30
N LEU A 63 -1.13 16.75 -0.72
CA LEU A 63 0.25 17.27 -0.61
C LEU A 63 0.25 18.74 -0.19
N GLU A 64 -0.57 19.58 -0.83
CA GLU A 64 -0.72 20.99 -0.49
C GLU A 64 -1.23 21.16 0.95
N ALA A 65 -2.23 20.37 1.35
CA ALA A 65 -2.68 20.35 2.75
C ALA A 65 -1.53 19.99 3.69
N ASN A 66 -0.78 18.91 3.43
CA ASN A 66 0.34 18.50 4.28
C ASN A 66 1.46 19.56 4.39
N LEU A 67 1.76 20.29 3.31
CA LEU A 67 2.76 21.36 3.30
C LEU A 67 2.38 22.56 4.18
N ASN A 68 1.09 22.78 4.42
CA ASN A 68 0.59 23.84 5.29
C ASN A 68 0.65 23.51 6.80
N TYR A 69 1.00 22.26 7.19
CA TYR A 69 1.11 21.84 8.59
C TYR A 69 2.56 21.56 9.01
N ARG A 70 2.86 21.68 10.31
CA ARG A 70 4.18 21.33 10.87
C ARG A 70 4.49 19.85 10.67
N ILE A 71 5.77 19.57 10.39
CA ILE A 71 6.33 18.22 10.21
C ILE A 71 6.03 17.36 11.45
N GLY A 72 5.31 16.26 11.25
CA GLY A 72 4.86 15.33 12.31
C GLY A 72 3.37 15.41 12.66
N SER A 73 2.60 16.30 12.02
CA SER A 73 1.14 16.30 12.12
C SER A 73 0.54 15.02 11.51
N SER A 74 -0.29 14.31 12.27
CA SER A 74 -0.96 13.10 11.77
C SER A 74 -2.12 13.47 10.84
N PHE A 75 -2.49 12.57 9.93
CA PHE A 75 -3.63 12.77 9.02
C PHE A 75 -4.93 13.11 9.78
N ASP A 76 -5.09 12.55 10.98
CA ASP A 76 -6.15 12.88 11.95
C ASP A 76 -6.11 14.37 12.38
N THR A 77 -4.92 14.91 12.66
CA THR A 77 -4.74 16.31 13.05
C THR A 77 -5.03 17.26 11.90
N ILE A 78 -4.58 16.92 10.68
CA ILE A 78 -4.88 17.70 9.47
C ILE A 78 -6.40 17.71 9.20
N THR A 79 -7.03 16.54 9.26
CA THR A 79 -8.48 16.43 9.01
C THR A 79 -9.29 17.16 10.08
N LYS A 80 -8.87 17.08 11.34
CA LYS A 80 -9.54 17.76 12.45
C LYS A 80 -9.43 19.27 12.36
N ASP A 81 -8.30 19.81 11.91
CA ASP A 81 -8.12 21.26 11.75
C ASP A 81 -8.79 21.80 10.49
N LEU A 82 -8.86 21.03 9.40
CA LEU A 82 -9.50 21.47 8.14
C LEU A 82 -11.02 21.29 8.13
N LEU A 83 -11.51 20.17 8.68
CA LEU A 83 -12.91 19.72 8.55
C LEU A 83 -13.66 19.67 9.90
N GLY A 84 -12.96 19.77 11.04
CA GLY A 84 -13.56 19.74 12.37
C GLY A 84 -13.71 18.33 12.95
N LYS A 85 -14.09 18.26 14.24
CA LYS A 85 -14.00 17.04 15.05
C LYS A 85 -14.96 15.92 14.63
N GLY A 86 -16.14 16.25 14.10
CA GLY A 86 -17.11 15.26 13.62
C GLY A 86 -16.66 14.56 12.33
N TRP A 87 -16.21 15.34 11.35
CA TRP A 87 -15.69 14.84 10.08
C TRP A 87 -14.39 14.06 10.22
N ASN A 88 -13.55 14.42 11.20
CA ASN A 88 -12.36 13.64 11.53
C ASN A 88 -12.69 12.20 11.95
N VAL A 89 -13.74 11.99 12.75
CA VAL A 89 -14.17 10.64 13.15
C VAL A 89 -14.66 9.84 11.94
N VAL A 90 -15.46 10.46 11.06
CA VAL A 90 -15.93 9.81 9.83
C VAL A 90 -14.76 9.43 8.93
N ASN A 91 -13.79 10.32 8.75
CA ASN A 91 -12.58 10.04 7.97
C ASN A 91 -11.74 8.91 8.60
N GLY A 92 -11.54 8.94 9.91
CA GLY A 92 -10.82 7.90 10.65
C GLY A 92 -11.47 6.52 10.50
N ILE A 93 -12.81 6.45 10.63
CA ILE A 93 -13.57 5.21 10.39
C ILE A 93 -13.43 4.75 8.94
N SER A 94 -13.49 5.68 7.99
CA SER A 94 -13.38 5.36 6.55
C SER A 94 -12.01 4.79 6.21
N ILE A 95 -10.94 5.40 6.71
CA ILE A 95 -9.57 4.91 6.56
C ILE A 95 -9.42 3.53 7.20
N ALA A 96 -9.89 3.34 8.44
CA ALA A 96 -9.84 2.05 9.12
C ALA A 96 -10.59 0.95 8.34
N PHE A 97 -11.76 1.27 7.80
CA PHE A 97 -12.54 0.35 6.96
C PHE A 97 -11.78 -0.02 5.68
N VAL A 98 -11.21 0.95 4.97
CA VAL A 98 -10.41 0.70 3.76
C VAL A 98 -9.19 -0.17 4.06
N LEU A 99 -8.44 0.13 5.13
CA LEU A 99 -7.29 -0.67 5.55
C LEU A 99 -7.71 -2.11 5.91
N TYR A 100 -8.86 -2.28 6.55
CA TYR A 100 -9.40 -3.60 6.90
C TYR A 100 -9.72 -4.42 5.64
N ILE A 101 -10.50 -3.89 4.70
CA ILE A 101 -10.84 -4.62 3.46
C ILE A 101 -9.59 -4.93 2.63
N LEU A 102 -8.61 -4.02 2.62
CA LEU A 102 -7.36 -4.21 1.87
C LEU A 102 -6.54 -5.33 2.51
N THR A 103 -6.40 -5.34 3.83
CA THR A 103 -5.72 -6.41 4.58
C THR A 103 -6.40 -7.76 4.34
N TYR A 104 -7.73 -7.79 4.41
CA TYR A 104 -8.50 -9.00 4.12
C TYR A 104 -8.26 -9.50 2.69
N ALA A 105 -8.30 -8.62 1.69
CA ALA A 105 -8.05 -8.98 0.30
C ALA A 105 -6.63 -9.55 0.12
N TYR A 106 -5.61 -8.98 0.77
CA TYR A 106 -4.24 -9.49 0.73
C TYR A 106 -4.09 -10.86 1.40
N ILE A 107 -4.73 -11.10 2.54
CA ILE A 107 -4.72 -12.41 3.21
C ILE A 107 -5.46 -13.45 2.37
N SER A 108 -6.60 -13.08 1.79
CA SER A 108 -7.38 -13.98 0.93
C SER A 108 -6.65 -14.33 -0.36
N ALA A 109 -6.02 -13.35 -1.01
CA ALA A 109 -5.27 -13.58 -2.25
C ALA A 109 -3.99 -14.39 -1.99
N SER A 110 -3.23 -14.10 -0.94
CA SER A 110 -2.05 -14.90 -0.57
C SER A 110 -2.43 -16.33 -0.18
N GLY A 111 -3.55 -16.52 0.51
CA GLY A 111 -4.06 -17.84 0.87
C GLY A 111 -4.41 -18.72 -0.34
N SER A 112 -5.00 -18.15 -1.41
CA SER A 112 -5.29 -18.92 -2.63
C SER A 112 -4.03 -19.29 -3.42
N ILE A 113 -3.04 -18.41 -3.45
CA ILE A 113 -1.74 -18.66 -4.11
C ILE A 113 -1.00 -19.77 -3.38
N LEU A 114 -0.90 -19.68 -2.04
CA LEU A 114 -0.26 -20.71 -1.22
C LEU A 114 -0.97 -22.06 -1.31
N HIS A 115 -2.31 -22.07 -1.33
CA HIS A 115 -3.07 -23.31 -1.53
C HIS A 115 -2.69 -24.00 -2.85
N HIS A 116 -2.56 -23.25 -3.95
CA HIS A 116 -2.11 -23.79 -5.23
C HIS A 116 -0.70 -24.37 -5.15
N THR A 117 0.23 -23.66 -4.51
CA THR A 117 1.61 -24.15 -4.32
C THR A 117 1.69 -25.39 -3.43
N PHE A 118 0.91 -25.47 -2.35
CA PHE A 118 0.87 -26.65 -1.48
C PHE A 118 0.18 -27.85 -2.13
N ALA A 119 -0.83 -27.61 -2.97
CA ALA A 119 -1.48 -28.64 -3.77
C ALA A 119 -0.49 -29.27 -4.78
N GLU A 120 0.39 -28.48 -5.40
CA GLU A 120 1.48 -29.01 -6.25
C GLU A 120 2.51 -29.84 -5.46
N MET A 121 2.69 -29.53 -4.16
CA MET A 121 3.57 -30.29 -3.25
C MET A 121 2.84 -31.44 -2.51
N SER A 122 1.64 -31.85 -2.94
CA SER A 122 0.83 -32.94 -2.36
C SER A 122 0.34 -32.74 -0.91
N LEU A 123 0.39 -31.52 -0.37
CA LEU A 123 -0.15 -31.18 0.95
C LEU A 123 -1.50 -30.48 0.80
N ASN A 124 -2.59 -31.16 1.15
CA ASN A 124 -3.95 -30.62 1.04
C ASN A 124 -4.29 -29.69 2.22
N VAL A 125 -3.63 -28.53 2.29
CA VAL A 125 -3.90 -27.52 3.34
C VAL A 125 -5.00 -26.59 2.86
N PRO A 126 -6.12 -26.42 3.59
CA PRO A 126 -7.19 -25.52 3.18
C PRO A 126 -6.72 -24.07 3.10
N ALA A 127 -7.17 -23.33 2.08
CA ALA A 127 -6.72 -21.95 1.79
C ALA A 127 -6.87 -20.98 2.98
N ARG A 128 -7.87 -21.22 3.85
CA ARG A 128 -8.10 -20.45 5.09
C ARG A 128 -6.97 -20.65 6.11
N ALA A 129 -6.48 -21.89 6.26
CA ALA A 129 -5.38 -22.20 7.18
C ALA A 129 -4.05 -21.69 6.62
N ALA A 130 -3.83 -21.80 5.30
CA ALA A 130 -2.67 -21.23 4.63
C ALA A 130 -2.63 -19.70 4.76
N GLY A 131 -3.76 -19.03 4.51
CA GLY A 131 -3.90 -17.58 4.67
C GLY A 131 -3.69 -17.12 6.12
N PHE A 132 -4.24 -17.84 7.11
CA PHE A 132 -4.04 -17.53 8.53
C PHE A 132 -2.58 -17.71 8.97
N GLY A 133 -1.92 -18.79 8.54
CA GLY A 133 -0.51 -19.02 8.80
C GLY A 133 0.39 -17.95 8.19
N PHE A 134 0.11 -17.55 6.94
CA PHE A 134 0.80 -16.43 6.29
C PHE A 134 0.59 -15.11 7.01
N ALA A 135 -0.64 -14.81 7.43
CA ALA A 135 -0.97 -13.61 8.19
C ALA A 135 -0.20 -13.55 9.53
N LEU A 136 -0.12 -14.68 10.26
CA LEU A 136 0.65 -14.76 11.50
C LEU A 136 2.15 -14.55 11.26
N LEU A 137 2.71 -15.13 10.20
CA LEU A 137 4.10 -14.95 9.83
C LEU A 137 4.40 -13.47 9.54
N VAL A 138 3.58 -12.83 8.69
CA VAL A 138 3.74 -11.40 8.36
C VAL A 138 3.56 -10.54 9.60
N ALA A 139 2.55 -10.81 10.45
CA ALA A 139 2.34 -10.09 11.70
C ALA A 139 3.54 -10.21 12.64
N PHE A 140 4.14 -11.40 12.76
CA PHE A 140 5.34 -11.62 13.55
C PHE A 140 6.55 -10.84 13.01
N VAL A 141 6.75 -10.83 11.69
CA VAL A 141 7.84 -10.06 11.04
C VAL A 141 7.65 -8.55 11.28
N VAL A 142 6.43 -8.04 11.14
CA VAL A 142 6.12 -6.63 11.40
C VAL A 142 6.34 -6.28 12.88
N TRP A 143 5.97 -7.18 13.79
CA TRP A 143 6.18 -6.99 15.24
C TRP A 143 7.66 -6.92 15.60
N LEU A 144 8.52 -7.69 14.95
CA LEU A 144 9.96 -7.71 15.22
C LEU A 144 10.66 -6.41 14.78
N SER A 145 10.31 -5.86 13.62
CA SER A 145 10.91 -4.60 13.15
C SER A 145 10.18 -3.91 11.99
N THR A 146 9.63 -2.72 12.22
CA THR A 146 9.10 -1.82 11.17
C THR A 146 10.18 -1.29 10.23
N LYS A 147 11.44 -1.18 10.68
CA LYS A 147 12.56 -0.79 9.79
C LYS A 147 12.93 -1.90 8.80
N ALA A 148 12.80 -3.17 9.20
CA ALA A 148 13.02 -4.30 8.31
C ALA A 148 11.94 -4.38 7.21
N VAL A 149 10.68 -4.12 7.57
CA VAL A 149 9.55 -4.08 6.62
C VAL A 149 9.83 -3.08 5.49
N SER A 150 10.26 -1.86 5.82
CA SER A 150 10.58 -0.83 4.82
C SER A 150 11.66 -1.28 3.83
N ARG A 151 12.75 -1.91 4.31
CA ARG A 151 13.80 -2.44 3.43
C ARG A 151 13.32 -3.62 2.59
N MET A 152 12.50 -4.49 3.18
CA MET A 152 11.94 -5.65 2.51
C MET A 152 10.99 -5.23 1.37
N THR A 153 10.16 -4.20 1.57
CA THR A 153 9.32 -3.62 0.51
C THR A 153 10.16 -3.08 -0.65
N ALA A 154 11.28 -2.41 -0.36
CA ALA A 154 12.18 -1.92 -1.40
C ALA A 154 12.82 -3.06 -2.22
N ILE A 155 13.23 -4.15 -1.56
CA ILE A 155 13.77 -5.34 -2.24
C ILE A 155 12.70 -6.01 -3.11
N VAL A 156 11.47 -6.17 -2.59
CA VAL A 156 10.35 -6.76 -3.34
C VAL A 156 9.98 -5.90 -4.55
N LEU A 157 10.01 -4.57 -4.42
CA LEU A 157 9.82 -3.67 -5.54
C LEU A 157 10.92 -3.84 -6.60
N GLY A 158 12.19 -3.91 -6.18
CA GLY A 158 13.30 -4.18 -7.08
C GLY A 158 13.13 -5.52 -7.83
N ALA A 159 12.74 -6.57 -7.12
CA ALA A 159 12.43 -7.87 -7.71
C ALA A 159 11.29 -7.78 -8.73
N LYS A 160 10.19 -7.09 -8.42
CA LYS A 160 9.07 -6.87 -9.35
C LYS A 160 9.51 -6.21 -10.66
N VAL A 161 10.36 -5.19 -10.58
CA VAL A 161 10.88 -4.49 -11.76
C VAL A 161 11.78 -5.43 -12.59
N ILE A 162 12.69 -6.15 -11.94
CA ILE A 162 13.59 -7.10 -12.63
C ILE A 162 12.79 -8.19 -13.33
N THR A 163 11.78 -8.79 -12.66
CA THR A 163 10.91 -9.80 -13.27
C THR A 163 10.14 -9.24 -14.47
N PHE A 164 9.67 -8.00 -14.41
CA PHE A 164 8.98 -7.35 -15.53
C PHE A 164 9.85 -7.21 -16.78
N PHE A 165 11.16 -7.00 -16.63
CA PHE A 165 12.08 -6.95 -17.78
C PHE A 165 12.54 -8.33 -18.26
N LEU A 166 12.46 -9.34 -17.40
CA LEU A 166 12.82 -10.74 -17.73
C LEU A 166 11.67 -11.53 -18.37
N THR A 167 10.43 -11.05 -18.24
CA THR A 167 9.21 -11.67 -18.79
C THR A 167 8.73 -10.90 -20.02
#